data_AF-A0A6I3B7N0-F1
#
_entry.id   AF-A0A6I3B7N0-F1
#
_cell.length_a   1.000
_cell.length_b   1.000
_cell.length_c   1.000
_cell.angle_alpha   90.00
_cell.angle_beta   90.00
_cell.angle_gamma   90.00
#
_symmetry.space_group_name_H-M   'P 1'
#
loop_
_entity.id
_entity.type
_entity.pdbx_description
1 polymer ?
#
loop_
_entity_poly.entity_id
_entity_poly.type
_entity_poly.pdbx_seq_one_letter_code
_entity_poly.pdbx_strand_id
1 'polypeptide(L)' 'MVADPLTTTGALREFLHALPGVDEVGATARAAALSTRSIKTEAKAWAIDLAIRMVDLTTLEGMDTPGKVRAMCA' A
#
# COMPACT_ATOMS: atom_id res chain seq x y z
N MET A 1 28.22 -5.24 17.10
CA MET A 1 27.29 -5.86 16.13
C MET A 1 25.93 -5.92 16.81
N VAL A 2 25.11 -4.89 16.63
CA VAL A 2 23.79 -4.80 17.26
C VAL A 2 22.83 -5.59 16.37
N ALA A 3 22.13 -6.58 16.94
CA ALA A 3 21.17 -7.38 16.20
C ALA A 3 20.02 -6.50 15.70
N ASP A 4 19.65 -6.65 14.42
CA ASP A 4 18.47 -6.01 13.85
C ASP A 4 17.22 -6.58 14.54
N PRO A 5 16.38 -5.74 15.18
CA PRO A 5 15.22 -6.17 15.97
C PRO A 5 14.17 -6.97 15.17
N LEU A 6 14.31 -7.07 13.85
CA LEU A 6 13.38 -7.79 12.98
C LEU A 6 13.78 -9.25 12.69
N THR A 7 14.88 -9.74 13.25
CA THR A 7 15.43 -11.06 12.93
C THR A 7 14.73 -12.25 13.61
N THR A 8 13.86 -11.99 14.59
CA THR A 8 13.06 -13.04 15.26
C THR A 8 11.58 -12.72 15.22
N THR A 9 10.74 -13.75 15.12
CA THR A 9 9.28 -13.60 15.08
C THR A 9 8.71 -12.92 16.34
N GLY A 10 9.31 -13.17 17.51
CA GLY A 10 8.91 -12.55 18.77
C GLY A 10 9.14 -11.04 18.78
N ALA A 11 10.35 -10.61 18.42
CA ALA A 11 10.70 -9.20 18.34
C ALA A 11 9.92 -8.46 17.25
N LEU A 12 9.67 -9.11 16.10
CA LEU A 12 8.79 -8.57 15.05
C LEU A 12 7.35 -8.38 15.57
N ARG A 13 6.82 -9.32 16.35
CA ARG A 13 5.45 -9.24 16.87
C ARG A 13 5.30 -8.10 17.87
N GLU A 14 6.24 -7.95 18.81
CA GLU A 14 6.25 -6.83 19.75
C GLU A 14 6.35 -5.49 19.01
N PHE A 15 7.24 -5.39 18.01
CA PHE A 15 7.37 -4.21 17.18
C PHE A 15 6.05 -3.86 16.48
N LEU A 16 5.40 -4.83 15.81
CA LEU A 16 4.13 -4.61 15.12
C LEU A 16 3.00 -4.21 16.06
N HIS A 17 2.94 -4.75 17.28
CA HIS A 17 1.96 -4.36 18.30
C HIS A 17 2.23 -2.97 18.91
N ALA A 18 3.48 -2.51 18.87
CA ALA A 18 3.87 -1.18 19.35
C ALA A 18 3.65 -0.08 18.30
N LEU A 19 3.35 -0.43 17.04
CA LEU A 19 3.05 0.56 16.00
C LEU A 19 1.74 1.29 16.32
N PRO A 20 1.69 2.62 16.12
CA PRO A 20 0.45 3.37 16.28
C PRO A 20 -0.60 2.86 15.30
N GLY A 21 -1.86 2.87 15.73
CA GLY A 21 -2.99 2.56 14.85
C GLY A 21 -3.07 3.53 13.67
N VAL A 22 -3.61 3.04 12.56
CA VAL A 22 -3.87 3.87 11.37
C VAL A 22 -5.10 4.74 11.62
N ASP A 23 -4.97 6.06 11.44
CA ASP A 23 -6.11 6.99 11.39
C ASP A 23 -6.79 6.91 10.02
N GLU A 24 -7.70 5.95 9.90
CA GLU A 24 -8.49 5.70 8.69
C GLU A 24 -9.39 6.89 8.32
N VAL A 25 -10.00 7.55 9.31
CA VAL A 25 -10.91 8.68 9.10
C VAL A 25 -10.13 9.86 8.52
N GLY A 26 -8.97 10.19 9.10
CA GLY A 26 -8.12 11.26 8.61
C GLY A 26 -7.55 10.98 7.21
N ALA A 27 -7.18 9.73 6.92
CA ALA A 27 -6.75 9.33 5.58
C ALA A 27 -7.87 9.53 4.55
N THR A 28 -9.08 9.07 4.88
CA THR A 28 -10.26 9.21 4.02
C THR A 28 -10.63 10.68 3.80
N ALA A 29 -10.60 11.50 4.85
CA ALA A 29 -10.89 12.93 4.75
C ALA A 29 -9.88 13.66 3.82
N ARG A 30 -8.58 13.34 3.90
CA ARG A 30 -7.56 13.90 3.00
C ARG A 30 -7.80 13.49 1.55
N ALA A 31 -8.15 12.23 1.31
CA ALA A 31 -8.47 11.75 -0.03
C ALA A 31 -9.73 12.44 -0.59
N ALA A 32 -10.78 12.60 0.24
CA ALA A 32 -12.02 13.28 -0.15
C ALA A 32 -11.80 14.77 -0.47
N ALA A 33 -10.90 15.46 0.23
CA ALA A 33 -10.58 16.85 -0.06
C ALA A 33 -10.07 17.04 -1.50
N LEU A 34 -9.34 16.06 -2.05
CA LEU A 34 -8.82 16.08 -3.41
C LEU A 34 -9.91 15.94 -4.50
N SER A 35 -11.08 15.37 -4.17
CA SER A 35 -12.17 15.13 -5.14
C SER A 35 -13.23 16.22 -5.20
N THR A 36 -13.16 17.24 -4.32
CA THR A 36 -14.15 18.35 -4.25
C THR A 36 -14.17 19.27 -5.46
N ARG A 37 -13.17 19.19 -6.35
CA ARG A 37 -13.09 19.97 -7.58
C ARG A 37 -12.39 19.19 -8.68
N SER A 38 -12.55 19.65 -9.91
CA SER A 38 -11.77 19.10 -11.02
C SER A 38 -10.28 19.37 -10.84
N ILE A 39 -9.48 18.30 -10.95
CA ILE A 39 -8.02 18.37 -11.07
C ILE A 39 -7.67 18.51 -12.57
N LYS A 40 -6.63 19.30 -12.87
CA LYS A 40 -6.11 19.44 -14.24
C LYS A 40 -5.70 18.07 -14.82
N THR A 41 -5.88 17.89 -16.12
CA THR A 41 -5.60 16.61 -16.79
C THR A 41 -4.16 16.14 -16.58
N GLU A 42 -3.19 17.05 -16.66
CA GLU A 42 -1.77 16.74 -16.49
C GLU A 42 -1.44 16.31 -15.06
N ALA A 43 -2.08 16.95 -14.07
CA ALA A 43 -1.91 16.60 -12.66
C ALA A 43 -2.53 15.24 -12.34
N LYS A 44 -3.64 14.87 -12.99
CA LYS A 44 -4.22 13.52 -12.86
C LYS A 44 -3.30 12.45 -13.43
N ALA A 45 -2.73 12.68 -14.62
CA ALA A 45 -1.79 11.74 -15.23
C ALA A 45 -0.57 11.49 -14.33
N TRP A 46 0.05 12.57 -13.84
CA TRP A 46 1.17 12.48 -12.89
C TRP A 46 0.80 11.72 -11.61
N ALA A 47 -0.38 11.96 -11.03
CA ALA A 47 -0.80 11.30 -9.80
C ALA A 47 -1.06 9.80 -10.02
N ILE A 48 -1.58 9.41 -11.18
CA ILE A 48 -1.77 8.00 -11.55
C ILE A 48 -0.42 7.29 -11.67
N ASP A 49 0.55 7.90 -12.35
CA ASP A 49 1.90 7.32 -12.48
C ASP A 49 2.58 7.17 -11.12
N LEU A 50 2.42 8.17 -10.24
CA LEU A 50 2.92 8.08 -8.88
C LEU A 50 2.25 6.95 -8.10
N ALA A 51 0.92 6.82 -8.19
CA ALA A 51 0.20 5.75 -7.50
C ALA A 51 0.68 4.37 -7.96
N ILE A 52 0.85 4.15 -9.27
CA ILE A 52 1.35 2.89 -9.83
C ILE A 52 2.74 2.54 -9.27
N ARG A 53 3.64 3.52 -9.15
CA ARG A 53 5.00 3.32 -8.60
C ARG A 53 5.03 2.97 -7.12
N MET A 54 3.97 3.29 -6.40
CA MET A 54 3.86 3.13 -4.94
C MET A 54 3.01 1.93 -4.54
N VAL A 55 2.35 1.26 -5.50
CA VAL A 55 1.47 0.13 -5.26
C VAL A 55 2.25 -1.18 -5.38
N ASP A 56 2.12 -2.03 -4.36
CA ASP A 56 2.45 -3.44 -4.46
C ASP A 56 1.32 -4.19 -5.17
N LEU A 57 1.53 -4.56 -6.43
CA LEU A 57 0.56 -5.34 -7.20
C LEU A 57 0.44 -6.76 -6.62
N THR A 58 -0.63 -7.00 -5.85
CA THR A 58 -0.80 -8.21 -5.03
C THR A 58 -2.11 -8.93 -5.35
N THR A 59 -2.09 -10.26 -5.34
CA THR A 59 -3.28 -11.14 -5.35
C THR A 59 -3.14 -12.18 -4.24
N LEU A 60 -4.19 -12.35 -3.43
CA LEU A 60 -4.26 -13.33 -2.33
C LEU A 60 -5.58 -14.11 -2.41
N GLU A 61 -6.07 -14.32 -3.63
CA GLU A 61 -7.34 -14.99 -3.87
C GLU A 61 -7.15 -16.50 -3.74
N GLY A 62 -8.06 -17.16 -3.02
CA GLY A 62 -8.02 -18.63 -2.85
C GLY A 62 -8.11 -19.41 -4.16
N MET A 63 -8.57 -18.76 -5.24
CA MET A 63 -8.72 -19.32 -6.59
C MET A 63 -7.61 -18.87 -7.57
N ASP A 64 -6.52 -18.29 -7.07
CA ASP A 64 -5.40 -17.92 -7.93
C ASP A 64 -4.80 -19.14 -8.64
N THR A 65 -4.53 -18.98 -9.94
CA THR A 65 -3.89 -20.00 -10.77
C THR A 65 -2.53 -19.49 -11.24
N PRO A 66 -1.56 -20.38 -11.54
CA PRO A 66 -0.28 -19.95 -12.11
C PRO A 66 -0.42 -19.09 -13.38
N GLY A 67 -1.49 -19.31 -14.17
CA GLY A 67 -1.80 -18.49 -15.35
C GLY A 67 -2.18 -17.06 -14.99
N LYS A 68 -3.04 -16.88 -13.97
CA LYS A 68 -3.45 -15.55 -13.48
C LYS A 68 -2.27 -14.77 -12.91
N VAL A 69 -1.41 -15.43 -12.12
CA VAL A 69 -0.21 -14.79 -11.58
C VAL A 69 0.73 -14.35 -12.71
N ARG A 70 0.99 -15.20 -13.71
CA ARG A 70 1.82 -14.80 -14.86
C ARG A 70 1.24 -13.62 -15.65
N ALA A 71 -0.07 -13.58 -15.85
CA ALA A 71 -0.73 -12.46 -16.52
C ALA A 71 -0.61 -11.15 -15.72
N MET A 72 -0.59 -11.23 -14.39
CA MET A 72 -0.39 -10.07 -13.52
C MET A 72 1.05 -9.55 -13.53
N CYS A 73 2.03 -10.41 -13.77
CA CYS A 73 3.45 -10.03 -13.84
C CYS A 73 3.93 -9.58 -15.23
N ALA A 74 3.08 -9.70 -16.26
CA ALA A 74 3.39 -9.34 -17.65
C ALA A 74 3.06 -7.88 -17.94
#